data_AF-A0A2Z5FN27-F1
#
_entry.id   AF-A0A2Z5FN27-F1
#
_cell.length_a   1.000
_cell.length_b   1.000
_cell.length_c   1.000
_cell.angle_alpha   90.00
_cell.angle_beta   90.00
_cell.angle_gamma   90.00
#
_symmetry.space_group_name_H-M   'P 1'
#
loop_
_entity.id
_entity.type
_entity.pdbx_description
1 polymer ?
#
loop_
_entity_poly.entity_id
_entity_poly.type
_entity_poly.pdbx_seq_one_letter_code
_entity_poly.pdbx_strand_id
1 'polypeptide(L)'
;MHVMEIISLMFREHEVETLAFAGVQRSMTEKEKDQRELELAREKEKALKKANIQKYSARHSRFGGTFVMQNIKSITENNVIYHKPLCEVGTFSYDDGKVPKKRSKNLAPVRVYNNKRRSTLSMRLSLKQFCVQFLMDAYNPLMRTVKDALTRSKSEDHDETYYLWAMRYFTEFCRLHCKRVDLVSETMSMAAFHYIYIQLCTYYESMALGKSEEAKTWGHRSHLALKAYQELLRTLDFMTKSKEPQIRESAKVIQSNVFYMVEYRDIFVSLLKKFKESKSSRSYLRDLVESTHIFLKMLETFSKGSRSIVVQKKGKKARRKKKPGTNNSQPAPPMTEEELGALWDSDVSGPLLSLLQTEGSIPTDMTPFDAASQVSVDEQR
;
A
#
# COMPACT_ATOMS: atom_id res chain seq x y z
N MET A 1 -5.42 25.25 8.65
CA MET A 1 -6.01 23.90 8.58
C MET A 1 -7.46 23.95 8.11
N HIS A 2 -8.37 24.63 8.81
CA HIS A 2 -9.81 24.68 8.44
C HIS A 2 -10.12 25.09 7.00
N VAL A 3 -9.37 26.03 6.40
CA VAL A 3 -9.58 26.40 4.98
C VAL A 3 -9.43 25.19 4.05
N MET A 4 -8.42 24.35 4.30
CA MET A 4 -8.18 23.15 3.50
C MET A 4 -9.22 22.07 3.77
N GLU A 5 -9.68 21.95 5.02
CA GLU A 5 -10.80 21.07 5.37
C GLU A 5 -12.08 21.47 4.62
N ILE A 6 -12.46 22.76 4.65
CA ILE A 6 -13.64 23.28 3.92
C ILE A 6 -13.54 22.95 2.43
N ILE A 7 -12.39 23.23 1.82
CA ILE A 7 -12.14 22.92 0.41
C ILE A 7 -12.26 21.40 0.18
N SER A 8 -11.71 20.58 1.06
CA SER A 8 -11.75 19.13 0.90
C SER A 8 -13.17 18.59 0.97
N LEU A 9 -14.00 19.09 1.90
CA LEU A 9 -15.38 18.69 2.05
C LEU A 9 -16.23 19.16 0.84
N MET A 10 -15.92 20.32 0.28
CA MET A 10 -16.60 20.85 -0.91
C MET A 10 -16.43 19.97 -2.14
N PHE A 11 -15.24 19.42 -2.41
CA PHE A 11 -15.03 18.55 -3.59
C PHE A 11 -14.91 17.05 -3.30
N ARG A 12 -15.02 16.59 -2.06
CA ARG A 12 -14.83 15.17 -1.68
C ARG A 12 -15.59 14.18 -2.55
N GLU A 13 -16.83 14.51 -2.94
CA GLU A 13 -17.73 13.65 -3.73
C GLU A 13 -17.70 13.93 -5.24
N HIS A 14 -16.93 14.92 -5.67
CA HIS A 14 -16.85 15.37 -7.06
C HIS A 14 -15.61 14.79 -7.74
N GLU A 15 -15.80 14.00 -8.81
CA GLU A 15 -14.68 13.45 -9.57
C GLU A 15 -13.93 14.53 -10.36
N VAL A 16 -12.60 14.51 -10.26
CA VAL A 16 -11.74 15.51 -10.89
C VAL A 16 -11.91 15.51 -12.41
N GLU A 17 -11.97 14.33 -13.03
CA GLU A 17 -12.17 14.20 -14.48
C GLU A 17 -13.46 14.88 -14.94
N THR A 18 -14.56 14.71 -14.20
CA THR A 18 -15.86 15.29 -14.55
C THR A 18 -15.86 16.82 -14.50
N LEU A 19 -15.05 17.41 -13.61
CA LEU A 19 -14.90 18.86 -13.47
C LEU A 19 -13.90 19.44 -14.45
N ALA A 20 -12.76 18.78 -14.63
CA ALA A 20 -11.72 19.19 -15.58
C ALA A 20 -12.28 19.25 -17.01
N PHE A 21 -13.12 18.28 -17.38
CA PHE A 21 -13.70 18.22 -18.72
C PHE A 21 -15.03 18.95 -18.89
N ALA A 22 -15.61 19.52 -17.83
CA ALA A 22 -16.88 20.25 -17.91
C ALA A 22 -16.78 21.45 -18.88
N GLY A 23 -17.76 21.55 -19.79
CA GLY A 23 -17.88 22.63 -20.78
C GLY A 23 -19.19 22.53 -21.57
N VAL A 24 -19.68 23.66 -22.09
CA VAL A 24 -21.00 23.76 -22.76
C VAL A 24 -21.08 22.84 -23.99
N GLN A 25 -20.08 22.89 -24.88
CA GLN A 25 -20.05 22.05 -26.08
C GLN A 25 -19.97 20.55 -25.76
N ARG A 26 -19.27 20.19 -24.68
CA ARG A 26 -19.15 18.81 -24.22
C ARG A 26 -20.42 18.30 -23.55
N SER A 27 -21.29 19.18 -23.05
CA SER A 27 -22.55 18.75 -22.45
C SER A 27 -23.45 18.01 -23.45
N MET A 28 -23.43 18.37 -24.74
CA MET A 28 -24.22 17.63 -25.74
C MET A 28 -23.65 16.23 -25.97
N THR A 29 -22.33 16.10 -26.14
CA THR A 29 -21.68 14.78 -26.24
C THR A 29 -21.79 13.95 -24.96
N GLU A 30 -21.81 14.61 -23.80
CA GLU A 30 -22.01 13.97 -22.50
C GLU A 30 -23.45 13.48 -22.37
N LYS A 31 -24.45 14.27 -22.76
CA LYS A 31 -25.85 13.84 -22.84
C LYS A 31 -26.02 12.63 -23.76
N GLU A 32 -25.39 12.63 -24.93
CA GLU A 32 -25.39 11.47 -25.84
C GLU A 32 -24.71 10.24 -25.25
N LYS A 33 -23.62 10.44 -24.50
CA LYS A 33 -22.93 9.35 -23.80
C LYS A 33 -23.79 8.80 -22.66
N ASP A 34 -24.41 9.67 -21.87
CA ASP A 34 -25.31 9.32 -20.78
C ASP A 34 -26.53 8.57 -21.30
N GLN A 35 -27.10 9.01 -22.44
CA GLN A 35 -28.18 8.34 -23.13
C GLN A 35 -27.77 6.93 -23.58
N ARG A 36 -26.59 6.78 -24.19
CA ARG A 36 -26.05 5.46 -24.58
C ARG A 36 -25.77 4.57 -23.38
N GLU A 37 -25.21 5.11 -22.30
CA GLU A 37 -24.97 4.34 -21.07
C GLU A 37 -26.29 3.85 -20.46
N LEU A 38 -27.33 4.69 -20.50
CA LEU A 38 -28.67 4.34 -20.05
C LEU A 38 -29.32 3.28 -20.95
N GLU A 39 -29.15 3.37 -22.26
CA GLU A 39 -29.62 2.37 -23.22
C GLU A 39 -28.93 1.02 -23.01
N LEU A 40 -27.60 1.01 -22.89
CA LEU A 40 -26.83 -0.20 -22.59
C LEU A 40 -27.22 -0.82 -21.24
N ALA A 41 -27.45 0.01 -20.21
CA ALA A 41 -27.92 -0.46 -18.92
C ALA A 41 -29.31 -1.10 -19.04
N ARG A 42 -30.22 -0.48 -19.79
CA ARG A 42 -31.57 -0.99 -20.08
C ARG A 42 -31.51 -2.30 -20.87
N GLU A 43 -30.64 -2.40 -21.87
CA GLU A 43 -30.45 -3.63 -22.66
C GLU A 43 -29.89 -4.75 -21.79
N LYS A 44 -28.90 -4.46 -20.94
CA LYS A 44 -28.35 -5.42 -19.99
C LYS A 44 -29.41 -5.91 -19.00
N GLU A 45 -30.26 -5.01 -18.49
CA GLU A 45 -31.38 -5.38 -17.62
C GLU A 45 -32.39 -6.26 -18.37
N LYS A 46 -32.78 -5.91 -19.60
CA LYS A 46 -33.67 -6.72 -20.44
C LYS A 46 -33.08 -8.10 -20.74
N ALA A 47 -31.78 -8.17 -21.04
CA ALA A 47 -31.07 -9.43 -21.30
C ALA A 47 -31.03 -10.31 -20.05
N LEU A 48 -30.72 -9.73 -18.88
CA LEU A 48 -30.76 -10.44 -17.59
C LEU A 48 -32.17 -10.93 -17.27
N LYS A 49 -33.19 -10.09 -17.51
CA LYS A 49 -34.60 -10.47 -17.32
C LYS A 49 -34.98 -11.63 -18.24
N LYS A 50 -34.61 -11.57 -19.53
CA LYS A 50 -34.87 -12.66 -20.50
C LYS A 50 -34.12 -13.93 -20.13
N ALA A 51 -32.85 -13.84 -19.74
CA ALA A 51 -32.06 -14.98 -19.29
C ALA A 51 -32.65 -15.61 -18.02
N ASN A 52 -33.11 -14.81 -17.06
CA ASN A 52 -33.79 -15.31 -15.86
C ASN A 52 -35.12 -15.98 -16.22
N ILE A 53 -35.92 -15.41 -17.12
CA ILE A 53 -37.16 -16.04 -17.61
C ILE A 53 -36.87 -17.38 -18.32
N GLN A 54 -35.75 -17.49 -19.05
CA GLN A 54 -35.35 -18.74 -19.69
C GLN A 54 -34.79 -19.77 -18.69
N LYS A 55 -34.10 -19.34 -17.65
CA LYS A 55 -33.54 -20.22 -16.60
C LYS A 55 -34.61 -20.80 -15.69
N TYR A 56 -35.60 -20.00 -15.33
CA TYR A 56 -36.64 -20.41 -14.40
C TYR A 56 -37.88 -20.93 -15.13
N SER A 57 -38.46 -22.01 -14.60
CA SER A 57 -39.70 -22.58 -15.12
C SER A 57 -40.84 -21.58 -14.99
N ALA A 58 -41.75 -21.55 -15.97
CA ALA A 58 -42.99 -20.78 -15.89
C ALA A 58 -43.99 -21.32 -14.84
N ARG A 59 -43.65 -22.43 -14.17
CA ARG A 59 -44.48 -23.10 -13.17
C ARG A 59 -44.14 -22.60 -11.76
N HIS A 60 -45.09 -22.75 -10.82
CA HIS A 60 -44.91 -22.32 -9.44
C HIS A 60 -43.78 -23.08 -8.73
N SER A 61 -43.16 -22.46 -7.71
CA SER A 61 -42.02 -23.01 -6.96
C SER A 61 -42.19 -24.45 -6.46
N ARG A 62 -43.41 -24.85 -6.08
CA ARG A 62 -43.72 -26.22 -5.61
C ARG A 62 -43.79 -27.29 -6.71
N PHE A 63 -43.70 -26.90 -7.99
CA PHE A 63 -43.68 -27.82 -9.13
C PHE A 63 -42.23 -28.23 -9.38
N GLY A 64 -41.66 -28.98 -8.44
CA GLY A 64 -40.31 -29.53 -8.55
C GLY A 64 -40.34 -30.91 -9.18
N GLY A 65 -39.49 -31.13 -10.20
CA GLY A 65 -39.18 -32.48 -10.67
C GLY A 65 -38.14 -33.11 -9.75
N THR A 66 -38.20 -34.43 -9.57
CA THR A 66 -37.19 -35.20 -8.85
C THR A 66 -36.35 -35.96 -9.86
N PHE A 67 -35.07 -35.62 -9.96
CA PHE A 67 -34.13 -36.24 -10.88
C PHE A 67 -33.09 -37.07 -10.12
N VAL A 68 -32.58 -38.11 -10.76
CA VAL A 68 -31.46 -38.90 -10.23
C VAL A 68 -30.22 -38.56 -11.04
N MET A 69 -29.21 -38.00 -10.38
CA MET A 69 -27.96 -37.61 -11.02
C MET A 69 -27.04 -38.83 -11.10
N GLN A 70 -26.84 -39.36 -12.31
CA GLN A 70 -25.95 -40.50 -12.54
C GLN A 70 -24.48 -40.07 -12.42
N ASN A 71 -23.61 -40.98 -11.97
CA ASN A 71 -22.17 -40.77 -11.76
C ASN A 71 -21.77 -39.84 -10.61
N ILE A 72 -22.73 -39.42 -9.78
CA ILE A 72 -22.50 -38.60 -8.59
C ILE A 72 -23.09 -39.34 -7.40
N LYS A 73 -22.19 -39.86 -6.54
CA LYS A 73 -22.56 -40.67 -5.37
C LYS A 73 -22.82 -39.79 -4.14
N SER A 74 -23.93 -40.06 -3.48
CA SER A 74 -24.27 -39.54 -2.17
C SER A 74 -23.37 -40.15 -1.08
N ILE A 75 -23.52 -39.65 0.14
CA ILE A 75 -22.86 -40.18 1.35
C ILE A 75 -23.18 -41.67 1.56
N THR A 76 -24.35 -42.12 1.12
CA THR A 76 -24.83 -43.52 1.21
C THR A 76 -24.51 -44.37 -0.02
N GLU A 77 -23.50 -43.99 -0.83
CA GLU A 77 -23.07 -44.63 -2.09
C GLU A 77 -24.09 -44.68 -3.24
N ASN A 78 -25.36 -44.40 -2.96
CA ASN A 78 -26.44 -44.26 -3.93
C ASN A 78 -26.31 -42.98 -4.77
N ASN A 79 -26.91 -42.96 -5.96
CA ASN A 79 -26.95 -41.76 -6.80
C ASN A 79 -27.67 -40.60 -6.09
N VAL A 80 -27.18 -39.37 -6.30
CA VAL A 80 -27.76 -38.17 -5.69
C VAL A 80 -29.13 -37.84 -6.29
N ILE A 81 -30.09 -37.52 -5.42
CA ILE A 81 -31.41 -37.00 -5.80
C ILE A 81 -31.31 -35.48 -5.95
N TYR A 82 -31.77 -34.97 -7.09
CA TYR A 82 -31.68 -33.56 -7.48
C TYR A 82 -33.07 -32.97 -7.73
N HIS A 83 -33.41 -31.90 -7.02
CA HIS A 83 -34.73 -31.24 -7.11
C HIS A 83 -34.70 -29.85 -7.77
N LYS A 84 -33.51 -29.38 -8.16
CA LYS A 84 -33.31 -28.09 -8.81
C LYS A 84 -33.59 -28.20 -10.32
N PRO A 85 -33.76 -27.07 -11.05
CA PRO A 85 -34.00 -27.11 -12.50
C PRO A 85 -32.82 -27.73 -13.25
N LEU A 86 -33.10 -28.48 -14.33
CA LEU A 86 -32.07 -29.18 -15.13
C LEU A 86 -30.99 -28.24 -15.70
N CYS A 87 -31.32 -26.96 -15.90
CA CYS A 87 -30.37 -25.94 -16.35
C CYS A 87 -29.22 -25.69 -15.35
N GLU A 88 -29.40 -25.99 -14.07
CA GLU A 88 -28.41 -25.77 -13.01
C GLU A 88 -27.63 -27.05 -12.64
N VAL A 89 -27.82 -28.16 -13.37
CA VAL A 89 -27.18 -29.45 -13.09
C VAL A 89 -25.66 -29.37 -13.17
N GLY A 90 -25.13 -28.62 -14.15
CA GLY A 90 -23.68 -28.46 -14.33
C GLY A 90 -22.97 -27.66 -13.22
N THR A 91 -23.73 -26.94 -12.41
CA THR A 91 -23.22 -26.17 -11.25
C THR A 91 -23.45 -26.88 -9.91
N PHE A 92 -23.88 -28.15 -9.94
CA PHE A 92 -24.16 -28.91 -8.73
C PHE A 92 -22.92 -28.96 -7.83
N SER A 93 -23.08 -28.50 -6.58
CA SER A 93 -22.09 -28.62 -5.53
C SER A 93 -22.74 -29.23 -4.29
N TYR A 94 -22.02 -30.12 -3.60
CA TYR A 94 -22.44 -30.63 -2.30
C TYR A 94 -22.51 -29.56 -1.21
N ASP A 95 -21.94 -28.37 -1.47
CA ASP A 95 -22.01 -27.23 -0.56
C ASP A 95 -23.22 -26.31 -0.83
N ASP A 96 -24.01 -26.61 -1.85
CA ASP A 96 -25.23 -25.86 -2.15
C ASP A 96 -26.22 -25.94 -0.98
N GLY A 97 -26.56 -24.79 -0.40
CA GLY A 97 -27.47 -24.70 0.75
C GLY A 97 -26.78 -24.81 2.11
N LYS A 98 -25.47 -25.08 2.16
CA LYS A 98 -24.71 -24.95 3.41
C LYS A 98 -24.56 -23.48 3.78
N VAL A 99 -24.90 -23.13 5.02
CA VAL A 99 -24.66 -21.77 5.52
C VAL A 99 -23.15 -21.56 5.64
N PRO A 100 -22.57 -20.58 4.93
CA PRO A 100 -21.14 -20.32 5.01
C PRO A 100 -20.77 -19.90 6.44
N LYS A 101 -19.63 -20.38 6.94
CA LYS A 101 -19.11 -19.96 8.25
C LYS A 101 -18.91 -18.44 8.26
N LYS A 102 -19.56 -17.76 9.20
CA LYS A 102 -19.43 -16.31 9.39
C LYS A 102 -17.98 -15.97 9.71
N ARG A 103 -17.32 -15.20 8.85
CA ARG A 103 -15.99 -14.64 9.16
C ARG A 103 -16.13 -13.66 10.33
N SER A 104 -15.16 -13.69 11.26
CA SER A 104 -15.14 -12.74 12.38
C SER A 104 -15.06 -11.30 11.87
N LYS A 105 -15.65 -10.35 12.62
CA LYS A 105 -15.70 -8.93 12.20
C LYS A 105 -14.30 -8.32 11.96
N ASN A 106 -13.28 -8.84 12.65
CA ASN A 106 -11.88 -8.41 12.53
C ASN A 106 -11.18 -8.91 11.25
N LEU A 107 -11.74 -9.95 10.60
CA LEU A 107 -11.26 -10.51 9.33
C LEU A 107 -12.16 -10.14 8.14
N ALA A 108 -13.23 -9.39 8.40
CA ALA A 108 -14.13 -8.95 7.36
C ALA A 108 -13.43 -7.91 6.46
N PRO A 109 -13.68 -7.94 5.14
CA PRO A 109 -13.10 -6.97 4.22
C PRO A 109 -13.57 -5.55 4.57
N VAL A 110 -12.65 -4.59 4.48
CA VAL A 110 -12.97 -3.17 4.65
C VAL A 110 -13.94 -2.74 3.53
N ARG A 111 -15.15 -2.35 3.91
CA ARG A 111 -16.16 -1.81 2.99
C ARG A 111 -15.85 -0.35 2.71
N VAL A 112 -15.78 0.02 1.43
CA VAL A 112 -15.62 1.41 0.99
C VAL A 112 -16.85 1.79 0.19
N TYR A 113 -17.51 2.87 0.60
CA TYR A 113 -18.61 3.47 -0.14
C TYR A 113 -18.02 4.50 -1.12
N ASN A 114 -18.16 4.24 -2.42
CA ASN A 114 -17.82 5.23 -3.45
C ASN A 114 -19.03 6.16 -3.63
N ASN A 115 -19.15 7.16 -2.76
CA ASN A 115 -20.17 8.21 -2.93
C ASN A 115 -19.71 9.14 -4.04
N LYS A 116 -20.10 8.82 -5.28
CA LYS A 116 -19.93 9.70 -6.43
C LYS A 116 -21.18 10.55 -6.58
N ARG A 117 -21.04 11.87 -6.55
CA ARG A 117 -22.16 12.78 -6.78
C ARG A 117 -22.23 13.19 -8.25
N ARG A 118 -23.40 13.01 -8.88
CA ARG A 118 -23.70 13.58 -10.20
C ARG A 118 -24.22 15.01 -10.00
N SER A 119 -23.38 16.00 -10.29
CA SER A 119 -23.70 17.43 -10.12
C SER A 119 -24.16 18.07 -11.42
N THR A 120 -25.01 19.08 -11.33
CA THR A 120 -25.50 19.83 -12.50
C THR A 120 -24.36 20.56 -13.21
N LEU A 121 -24.53 20.85 -14.51
CA LEU A 121 -23.50 21.54 -15.29
C LEU A 121 -23.12 22.90 -14.68
N SER A 122 -24.09 23.68 -14.21
CA SER A 122 -23.83 24.99 -13.57
C SER A 122 -22.90 24.85 -12.36
N MET A 123 -23.18 23.89 -11.46
CA MET A 123 -22.31 23.63 -10.31
C MET A 123 -20.91 23.20 -10.74
N ARG A 124 -20.81 22.34 -11.76
CA ARG A 124 -19.52 21.90 -12.29
C ARG A 124 -18.70 23.05 -12.89
N LEU A 125 -19.34 23.98 -13.59
CA LEU A 125 -18.68 25.17 -14.13
C LEU A 125 -18.19 26.11 -13.03
N SER A 126 -19.01 26.36 -12.01
CA SER A 126 -18.62 27.19 -10.86
C SER A 126 -17.46 26.57 -10.08
N LEU A 127 -17.53 25.27 -9.78
CA LEU A 127 -16.47 24.53 -9.12
C LEU A 127 -15.17 24.50 -9.95
N LYS A 128 -15.29 24.33 -11.26
CA LYS A 128 -14.16 24.40 -12.19
C LYS A 128 -13.50 25.78 -12.18
N GLN A 129 -14.29 26.86 -12.20
CA GLN A 129 -13.78 28.24 -12.13
C GLN A 129 -13.05 28.47 -10.81
N PHE A 130 -13.61 28.00 -9.69
CA PHE A 130 -12.94 28.03 -8.40
C PHE A 130 -11.59 27.32 -8.44
N CYS A 131 -11.53 26.09 -8.99
CA CYS A 131 -10.27 25.34 -9.08
C CYS A 131 -9.20 26.10 -9.87
N VAL A 132 -9.57 26.78 -10.96
CA VAL A 132 -8.64 27.57 -11.77
C VAL A 132 -8.10 28.77 -10.99
N GLN A 133 -8.98 29.56 -10.36
CA GLN A 133 -8.56 30.70 -9.54
C GLN A 133 -7.71 30.27 -8.36
N PHE A 134 -8.14 29.22 -7.65
CA PHE A 134 -7.41 28.67 -6.51
C PHE A 134 -6.00 28.19 -6.89
N LEU A 135 -5.84 27.51 -8.03
CA LEU A 135 -4.53 27.08 -8.53
C LEU A 135 -3.62 28.25 -8.93
N MET A 136 -4.19 29.35 -9.42
CA MET A 136 -3.42 30.53 -9.82
C MET A 136 -2.95 31.35 -8.61
N ASP A 137 -3.84 31.56 -7.64
CA ASP A 137 -3.63 32.61 -6.64
C ASP A 137 -3.25 32.08 -5.24
N ALA A 138 -3.69 30.87 -4.87
CA ALA A 138 -3.66 30.42 -3.47
C ALA A 138 -2.99 29.05 -3.23
N TYR A 139 -2.91 28.17 -4.24
CA TYR A 139 -2.49 26.78 -4.05
C TYR A 139 -1.08 26.65 -3.46
N ASN A 140 -0.05 27.21 -4.12
CA ASN A 140 1.34 27.04 -3.66
C ASN A 140 1.58 27.63 -2.25
N PRO A 141 1.16 28.87 -1.95
CA PRO A 141 1.28 29.42 -0.59
C PRO A 141 0.55 28.57 0.45
N LEU A 142 -0.70 28.17 0.17
CA LEU A 142 -1.50 27.39 1.11
C LEU A 142 -0.87 26.02 1.39
N MET A 143 -0.47 25.30 0.34
CA MET A 143 0.13 23.97 0.49
C MET A 143 1.45 24.03 1.27
N ARG A 144 2.28 25.06 1.05
CA ARG A 144 3.51 25.28 1.81
C ARG A 144 3.21 25.52 3.28
N THR A 145 2.34 26.48 3.60
CA THR A 145 2.00 26.81 4.99
C THR A 145 1.39 25.63 5.74
N VAL A 146 0.52 24.86 5.07
CA VAL A 146 -0.06 23.65 5.67
C VAL A 146 0.99 22.59 5.91
N LYS A 147 1.85 22.29 4.94
CA LYS A 147 2.94 21.32 5.09
C LYS A 147 3.89 21.71 6.23
N ASP A 148 4.21 22.99 6.36
CA ASP A 148 5.03 23.50 7.46
C ASP A 148 4.32 23.37 8.82
N ALA A 149 3.00 23.53 8.86
CA ALA A 149 2.22 23.35 10.08
C ALA A 149 2.15 21.87 10.50
N LEU A 150 1.96 20.96 9.54
CA LEU A 150 1.91 19.52 9.76
C LEU A 150 3.27 18.98 10.24
N THR A 151 4.37 19.43 9.63
CA THR A 151 5.73 18.99 10.03
C THR A 151 6.14 19.49 11.41
N ARG A 152 5.59 20.62 11.87
CA ARG A 152 5.82 21.15 13.23
C ARG A 152 4.88 20.55 14.28
N SER A 153 4.07 19.55 13.94
CA SER A 153 3.12 18.87 14.82
C SER A 153 2.17 19.80 15.58
N LYS A 154 1.81 20.95 14.99
CA LYS A 154 0.85 21.91 15.56
C LYS A 154 -0.61 21.61 15.21
N SER A 155 -0.86 20.50 14.53
CA SER A 155 -2.14 20.10 13.96
C SER A 155 -2.74 18.89 14.68
N GLU A 156 -4.06 18.76 14.63
CA GLU A 156 -4.75 17.59 15.17
C GLU A 156 -4.45 16.32 14.35
N ASP A 157 -4.60 15.15 14.96
CA ASP A 157 -4.24 13.83 14.39
C ASP A 157 -4.91 13.47 13.05
N HIS A 158 -5.94 14.21 12.61
CA HIS A 158 -6.69 13.93 11.38
C HIS A 158 -6.37 14.86 10.20
N ASP A 159 -5.69 15.96 10.47
CA ASP A 159 -5.53 17.07 9.54
C ASP A 159 -4.69 16.74 8.29
N GLU A 160 -3.78 15.78 8.41
CA GLU A 160 -2.91 15.33 7.31
C GLU A 160 -3.71 14.74 6.15
N THR A 161 -4.87 14.14 6.44
CA THR A 161 -5.71 13.49 5.42
C THR A 161 -6.24 14.49 4.39
N TYR A 162 -6.57 15.71 4.85
CA TYR A 162 -7.02 16.80 4.01
C TYR A 162 -5.90 17.30 3.09
N TYR A 163 -4.67 17.36 3.59
CA TYR A 163 -3.50 17.72 2.78
C TYR A 163 -3.24 16.71 1.66
N LEU A 164 -3.20 15.41 1.99
CA LEU A 164 -2.97 14.35 1.01
C LEU A 164 -4.05 14.31 -0.05
N TRP A 165 -5.31 14.47 0.38
CA TRP A 165 -6.44 14.52 -0.53
C TRP A 165 -6.35 15.75 -1.45
N ALA A 166 -6.05 16.94 -0.91
CA ALA A 166 -5.98 18.19 -1.67
C ALA A 166 -4.82 18.16 -2.66
N MET A 167 -3.64 17.69 -2.24
CA MET A 167 -2.49 17.51 -3.10
C MET A 167 -2.85 16.63 -4.30
N ARG A 168 -3.45 15.45 -4.07
CA ARG A 168 -3.91 14.58 -5.15
C ARG A 168 -4.91 15.32 -6.04
N TYR A 169 -5.95 15.90 -5.46
CA TYR A 169 -7.09 16.47 -6.20
C TYR A 169 -6.67 17.60 -7.14
N PHE A 170 -5.95 18.59 -6.62
CA PHE A 170 -5.58 19.79 -7.37
C PHE A 170 -4.42 19.53 -8.34
N THR A 171 -3.51 18.62 -8.01
CA THR A 171 -2.47 18.17 -8.96
C THR A 171 -3.10 17.41 -10.13
N GLU A 172 -4.06 16.52 -9.86
CA GLU A 172 -4.83 15.79 -10.88
C GLU A 172 -5.62 16.77 -11.76
N PHE A 173 -6.29 17.76 -11.16
CA PHE A 173 -7.03 18.78 -11.90
C PHE A 173 -6.10 19.61 -12.78
N CYS A 174 -4.95 20.01 -12.26
CA CYS A 174 -3.95 20.77 -12.99
C CYS A 174 -3.43 19.99 -14.21
N ARG A 175 -3.12 18.70 -14.04
CA ARG A 175 -2.67 17.82 -15.13
C ARG A 175 -3.72 17.65 -16.23
N LEU A 176 -5.00 17.50 -15.86
CA LEU A 176 -6.08 17.25 -16.81
C LEU A 176 -6.56 18.51 -17.53
N HIS A 177 -6.75 19.61 -16.79
CA HIS A 177 -7.35 20.84 -17.30
C HIS A 177 -6.30 21.89 -17.69
N CYS A 178 -5.50 22.35 -16.73
CA CYS A 178 -4.61 23.49 -16.93
C CYS A 178 -3.39 23.14 -17.78
N LYS A 179 -2.87 21.91 -17.67
CA LYS A 179 -1.67 21.41 -18.34
C LYS A 179 -0.42 22.28 -18.14
N ARG A 180 -0.40 23.08 -17.06
CA ARG A 180 0.69 23.98 -16.67
C ARG A 180 1.21 23.57 -15.30
N VAL A 181 2.39 22.98 -15.28
CA VAL A 181 2.96 22.40 -14.04
C VAL A 181 3.45 23.48 -13.08
N ASP A 182 3.70 24.70 -13.58
CA ASP A 182 4.15 25.84 -12.78
C ASP A 182 3.18 26.21 -11.64
N LEU A 183 1.87 26.00 -11.89
CA LEU A 183 0.81 26.25 -10.91
C LEU A 183 0.89 25.32 -9.70
N VAL A 184 1.57 24.18 -9.81
CA VAL A 184 1.69 23.15 -8.77
C VAL A 184 3.14 22.90 -8.37
N SER A 185 3.99 23.92 -8.50
CA SER A 185 5.42 23.87 -8.22
C SER A 185 5.78 23.46 -6.79
N GLU A 186 4.97 23.83 -5.79
CA GLU A 186 5.22 23.43 -4.39
C GLU A 186 5.15 21.90 -4.23
N THR A 187 4.16 21.27 -4.88
CA THR A 187 3.88 19.84 -4.78
C THR A 187 4.70 18.99 -5.76
N MET A 188 5.22 19.61 -6.83
CA MET A 188 6.13 18.98 -7.79
C MET A 188 7.61 19.25 -7.46
N SER A 189 7.98 19.03 -6.20
CA SER A 189 9.35 19.17 -5.69
C SER A 189 9.85 17.86 -5.09
N MET A 190 11.17 17.64 -5.06
CA MET A 190 11.74 16.44 -4.42
C MET A 190 11.37 16.37 -2.92
N ALA A 191 11.28 17.53 -2.25
CA ALA A 191 10.85 17.61 -0.87
C ALA A 191 9.41 17.13 -0.68
N ALA A 192 8.48 17.47 -1.59
CA ALA A 192 7.12 16.97 -1.57
C ALA A 192 7.06 15.45 -1.82
N PHE A 193 7.79 14.93 -2.81
CA PHE A 193 7.90 13.48 -3.05
C PHE A 193 8.38 12.73 -1.81
N HIS A 194 9.44 13.23 -1.17
CA HIS A 194 9.99 12.63 0.03
C HIS A 194 9.02 12.67 1.21
N TYR A 195 8.35 13.81 1.43
CA TYR A 195 7.34 13.95 2.48
C TYR A 195 6.22 12.93 2.34
N ILE A 196 5.67 12.78 1.13
CA ILE A 196 4.58 11.83 0.86
C ILE A 196 5.05 10.40 0.99
N TYR A 197 6.28 10.09 0.59
CA TYR A 197 6.89 8.79 0.81
C TYR A 197 7.03 8.45 2.30
N ILE A 198 7.55 9.38 3.11
CA ILE A 198 7.64 9.18 4.57
C ILE A 198 6.26 8.90 5.13
N GLN A 199 5.26 9.73 4.81
CA GLN A 199 3.90 9.54 5.32
C GLN A 199 3.30 8.21 4.89
N LEU A 200 3.54 7.77 3.65
CA LEU A 200 3.10 6.45 3.18
C LEU A 200 3.74 5.32 3.98
N CYS A 201 5.04 5.40 4.28
CA CYS A 201 5.75 4.43 5.12
C CYS A 201 5.19 4.44 6.55
N THR A 202 5.07 5.61 7.17
CA THR A 202 4.56 5.77 8.54
C THR A 202 3.15 5.20 8.68
N TYR A 203 2.22 5.55 7.79
CA TYR A 203 0.86 5.01 7.86
C TYR A 203 0.81 3.51 7.59
N TYR A 204 1.69 3.02 6.74
CA TYR A 204 1.80 1.59 6.48
C TYR A 204 2.29 0.83 7.72
N GLU A 205 3.31 1.34 8.41
CA GLU A 205 3.83 0.78 9.66
C GLU A 205 2.78 0.83 10.77
N SER A 206 2.10 1.97 10.95
CA SER A 206 1.01 2.11 11.92
C SER A 206 -0.17 1.18 11.61
N MET A 207 -0.49 0.96 10.33
CA MET A 207 -1.50 -0.04 9.93
C MET A 207 -1.02 -1.47 10.24
N ALA A 208 0.26 -1.77 10.03
CA ALA A 208 0.82 -3.09 10.28
C ALA A 208 0.79 -3.44 11.79
N LEU A 209 1.13 -2.47 12.65
CA LEU A 209 1.14 -2.59 14.11
C LEU A 209 -0.26 -2.48 14.73
N GLY A 210 -1.15 -1.68 14.13
CA GLY A 210 -2.49 -1.39 14.65
C GLY A 210 -3.38 -2.63 14.76
N LYS A 211 -4.28 -2.59 15.74
CA LYS A 211 -5.28 -3.63 16.01
C LYS A 211 -6.64 -3.23 15.43
N SER A 212 -7.35 -4.21 14.84
CA SER A 212 -8.72 -4.14 14.30
C SER A 212 -9.16 -2.79 13.67
N GLU A 213 -9.81 -1.89 14.42
CA GLU A 213 -10.40 -0.66 13.89
C GLU A 213 -9.36 0.43 13.60
N GLU A 214 -8.37 0.63 14.48
CA GLU A 214 -7.27 1.57 14.25
C GLU A 214 -6.51 1.20 12.98
N ALA A 215 -6.29 -0.09 12.76
CA ALA A 215 -5.65 -0.58 11.54
C ALA A 215 -6.43 -0.19 10.27
N LYS A 216 -7.76 -0.13 10.33
CA LYS A 216 -8.59 0.31 9.19
C LYS A 216 -8.45 1.81 8.96
N THR A 217 -8.41 2.61 10.03
CA THR A 217 -8.17 4.06 9.94
C THR A 217 -6.82 4.36 9.33
N TRP A 218 -5.75 3.70 9.80
CA TRP A 218 -4.42 3.81 9.20
C TRP A 218 -4.38 3.28 7.77
N GLY A 219 -5.14 2.22 7.46
CA GLY A 219 -5.31 1.72 6.10
C GLY A 219 -5.96 2.75 5.17
N HIS A 220 -6.94 3.52 5.66
CA HIS A 220 -7.54 4.63 4.91
C HIS A 220 -6.54 5.77 4.68
N ARG A 221 -5.78 6.17 5.70
CA ARG A 221 -4.72 7.20 5.58
C ARG A 221 -3.63 6.78 4.60
N SER A 222 -3.18 5.53 4.69
CA SER A 222 -2.23 4.93 3.75
C SER A 222 -2.79 4.93 2.32
N HIS A 223 -4.10 4.70 2.15
CA HIS A 223 -4.74 4.80 0.84
C HIS A 223 -4.71 6.22 0.27
N LEU A 224 -4.99 7.24 1.08
CA LEU A 224 -4.89 8.64 0.65
C LEU A 224 -3.45 8.99 0.24
N ALA A 225 -2.46 8.61 1.05
CA ALA A 225 -1.05 8.82 0.73
C ALA A 225 -0.62 8.10 -0.57
N LEU A 226 -1.06 6.86 -0.76
CA LEU A 226 -0.78 6.09 -1.98
C LEU A 226 -1.36 6.77 -3.22
N LYS A 227 -2.61 7.25 -3.16
CA LYS A 227 -3.22 7.98 -4.27
C LYS A 227 -2.50 9.31 -4.56
N ALA A 228 -2.04 9.99 -3.51
CA ALA A 228 -1.26 11.20 -3.64
C ALA A 228 0.08 10.91 -4.35
N TYR A 229 0.79 9.86 -3.93
CA TYR A 229 2.03 9.40 -4.56
C TYR A 229 1.81 8.97 -6.02
N GLN A 230 0.70 8.28 -6.29
CA GLN A 230 0.30 7.90 -7.65
C GLN A 230 0.15 9.12 -8.56
N GLU A 231 -0.53 10.18 -8.08
CA GLU A 231 -0.74 11.38 -8.88
C GLU A 231 0.57 12.18 -9.09
N LEU A 232 1.47 12.19 -8.10
CA LEU A 232 2.82 12.72 -8.28
C LEU A 232 3.58 11.99 -9.40
N LEU A 233 3.50 10.65 -9.45
CA LEU A 233 4.11 9.86 -10.53
C LEU A 233 3.47 10.14 -11.90
N ARG A 234 2.14 10.24 -11.98
CA ARG A 234 1.44 10.59 -13.23
C ARG A 234 1.80 11.99 -13.72
N THR A 235 1.93 12.95 -12.81
CA THR A 235 2.32 14.31 -13.15
C THR A 235 3.77 14.38 -13.57
N LEU A 236 4.65 13.61 -12.93
CA LEU A 236 6.04 13.45 -13.35
C LEU A 236 6.14 12.85 -14.77
N ASP A 237 5.39 11.79 -15.06
CA ASP A 237 5.31 11.22 -16.42
C ASP A 237 4.80 12.25 -17.44
N PHE A 238 3.79 13.04 -17.08
CA PHE A 238 3.30 14.14 -17.91
C PHE A 238 4.39 15.20 -18.18
N MET A 239 5.14 15.61 -17.16
CA MET A 239 6.23 16.58 -17.29
C MET A 239 7.34 16.09 -18.24
N THR A 240 7.70 14.81 -18.19
CA THR A 240 8.73 14.25 -19.08
C THR A 240 8.35 14.32 -20.57
N LYS A 241 7.05 14.39 -20.87
CA LYS A 241 6.48 14.48 -22.22
C LYS A 241 6.11 15.91 -22.63
N SER A 242 6.35 16.89 -21.76
CA SER A 242 6.06 18.29 -22.05
C SER A 242 6.91 18.82 -23.21
N LYS A 243 6.40 19.83 -23.92
CA LYS A 243 7.14 20.49 -25.01
C LYS A 243 8.24 21.41 -24.46
N GLU A 244 8.08 21.89 -23.24
CA GLU A 244 8.99 22.87 -22.64
C GLU A 244 10.25 22.21 -22.08
N PRO A 245 11.46 22.71 -22.42
CA PRO A 245 12.71 22.10 -22.02
C PRO A 245 12.95 22.22 -20.50
N GLN A 246 12.59 23.34 -19.88
CA GLN A 246 12.77 23.58 -18.45
C GLN A 246 11.99 22.57 -17.61
N ILE A 247 10.70 22.38 -17.90
CA ILE A 247 9.84 21.39 -17.22
C ILE A 247 10.41 19.97 -17.37
N ARG A 248 10.91 19.63 -18.57
CA ARG A 248 11.53 18.33 -18.83
C ARG A 248 12.81 18.11 -18.03
N GLU A 249 13.63 19.14 -17.88
CA GLU A 249 14.87 19.05 -17.11
C GLU A 249 14.58 18.85 -15.62
N SER A 250 13.66 19.63 -15.05
CA SER A 250 13.20 19.45 -13.67
C SER A 250 12.62 18.04 -13.45
N ALA A 251 11.84 17.55 -14.41
CA ALA A 251 11.30 16.19 -14.36
C ALA A 251 12.41 15.12 -14.37
N LYS A 252 13.44 15.27 -15.20
CA LYS A 252 14.58 14.34 -15.24
C LYS A 252 15.32 14.27 -13.90
N VAL A 253 15.50 15.41 -13.23
CA VAL A 253 16.15 15.45 -11.90
C VAL A 253 15.33 14.65 -10.87
N ILE A 254 14.02 14.91 -10.79
CA ILE A 254 13.13 14.18 -9.87
C ILE A 254 13.10 12.70 -10.24
N GLN A 255 12.97 12.37 -11.53
CA GLN A 255 12.91 11.01 -12.03
C GLN A 255 14.19 10.22 -11.71
N SER A 256 15.36 10.84 -11.87
CA SER A 256 16.65 10.26 -11.50
C SER A 256 16.67 9.90 -10.02
N ASN A 257 16.31 10.84 -9.14
CA ASN A 257 16.28 10.61 -7.70
C ASN A 257 15.29 9.48 -7.33
N VAL A 258 14.11 9.46 -7.94
CA VAL A 258 13.09 8.44 -7.67
C VAL A 258 13.55 7.03 -8.09
N PHE A 259 14.28 6.89 -9.20
CA PHE A 259 14.70 5.57 -9.69
C PHE A 259 16.03 5.07 -9.14
N TYR A 260 16.96 5.94 -8.78
CA TYR A 260 18.24 5.50 -8.21
C TYR A 260 18.14 5.17 -6.72
N MET A 261 17.30 5.87 -5.96
CA MET A 261 17.08 5.55 -4.55
C MET A 261 16.36 4.21 -4.42
N VAL A 262 16.82 3.37 -3.50
CA VAL A 262 16.31 2.00 -3.32
C VAL A 262 14.95 2.02 -2.62
N GLU A 263 14.79 2.97 -1.71
CA GLU A 263 13.63 3.23 -0.88
C GLU A 263 12.36 3.40 -1.73
N TYR A 264 12.41 4.27 -2.74
CA TYR A 264 11.29 4.52 -3.65
C TYR A 264 11.00 3.33 -4.59
N ARG A 265 11.97 2.45 -4.85
CA ARG A 265 11.76 1.25 -5.67
C ARG A 265 11.11 0.11 -4.89
N ASP A 266 11.56 -0.08 -3.65
CA ASP A 266 11.14 -1.22 -2.83
C ASP A 266 9.74 -1.02 -2.21
N ILE A 267 9.25 0.23 -2.12
CA ILE A 267 7.95 0.58 -1.51
C ILE A 267 6.79 -0.24 -2.09
N PHE A 268 6.63 -0.27 -3.42
CA PHE A 268 5.50 -0.95 -4.07
C PHE A 268 5.52 -2.47 -3.83
N VAL A 269 6.71 -3.08 -3.91
CA VAL A 269 6.90 -4.51 -3.66
C VAL A 269 6.60 -4.83 -2.20
N SER A 270 7.04 -3.98 -1.26
CA SER A 270 6.77 -4.13 0.16
C SER A 270 5.27 -4.05 0.46
N LEU A 271 4.58 -3.05 -0.09
CA LEU A 271 3.14 -2.85 0.07
C LEU A 271 2.33 -4.02 -0.52
N LEU A 272 2.68 -4.51 -1.71
CA LEU A 272 1.99 -5.64 -2.36
C LEU A 272 2.16 -6.95 -1.58
N LYS A 273 3.38 -7.27 -1.16
CA LYS A 273 3.67 -8.52 -0.42
C LYS A 273 2.94 -8.61 0.91
N LYS A 274 2.71 -7.47 1.56
CA LYS A 274 2.18 -7.40 2.91
C LYS A 274 0.72 -6.93 2.95
N PHE A 275 0.02 -6.92 1.80
CA PHE A 275 -1.39 -6.57 1.74
C PHE A 275 -2.26 -7.58 2.51
N LYS A 276 -3.20 -7.07 3.31
CA LYS A 276 -4.19 -7.88 4.05
C LYS A 276 -5.60 -7.31 3.85
N GLU A 277 -6.54 -8.14 3.38
CA GLU A 277 -7.93 -7.73 3.11
C GLU A 277 -8.68 -7.27 4.38
N SER A 278 -8.24 -7.69 5.56
CA SER A 278 -8.81 -7.25 6.84
C SER A 278 -8.43 -5.82 7.25
N LYS A 279 -7.28 -5.32 6.78
CA LYS A 279 -6.73 -4.00 7.15
C LYS A 279 -6.88 -2.98 6.04
N SER A 280 -6.88 -3.42 4.79
CA SER A 280 -6.91 -2.55 3.62
C SER A 280 -8.07 -2.91 2.69
N SER A 281 -8.65 -1.91 2.04
CA SER A 281 -9.77 -2.08 1.11
C SER A 281 -9.35 -2.69 -0.23
N ARG A 282 -10.30 -3.26 -0.98
CA ARG A 282 -10.04 -3.70 -2.36
C ARG A 282 -9.70 -2.54 -3.30
N SER A 283 -10.25 -1.35 -3.05
CA SER A 283 -9.87 -0.14 -3.80
C SER A 283 -8.42 0.25 -3.57
N TYR A 284 -7.88 0.06 -2.35
CA TYR A 284 -6.46 0.25 -2.08
C TYR A 284 -5.61 -0.68 -2.94
N LEU A 285 -5.96 -1.97 -3.02
CA LEU A 285 -5.23 -2.93 -3.84
C LEU A 285 -5.25 -2.57 -5.32
N ARG A 286 -6.41 -2.17 -5.86
CA ARG A 286 -6.53 -1.73 -7.25
C ARG A 286 -5.59 -0.56 -7.52
N ASP A 287 -5.64 0.47 -6.68
CA ASP A 287 -4.85 1.69 -6.87
C ASP A 287 -3.35 1.40 -6.64
N LEU A 288 -2.99 0.44 -5.78
CA LEU A 288 -1.62 -0.04 -5.58
C LEU A 288 -1.07 -0.76 -6.81
N VAL A 289 -1.86 -1.66 -7.40
CA VAL A 289 -1.50 -2.34 -8.65
C VAL A 289 -1.33 -1.33 -9.79
N GLU A 290 -2.24 -0.37 -9.88
CA GLU A 290 -2.16 0.71 -10.89
C GLU A 290 -0.92 1.59 -10.68
N SER A 291 -0.62 1.96 -9.43
CA SER A 291 0.59 2.74 -9.10
C SER A 291 1.86 1.97 -9.45
N THR A 292 1.89 0.67 -9.17
CA THR A 292 3.01 -0.21 -9.54
C THR A 292 3.17 -0.27 -11.06
N HIS A 293 2.07 -0.40 -11.80
CA HIS A 293 2.10 -0.40 -13.26
C HIS A 293 2.66 0.93 -13.82
N ILE A 294 2.20 2.07 -13.31
CA ILE A 294 2.70 3.40 -13.71
C ILE A 294 4.20 3.50 -13.45
N PHE A 295 4.63 3.12 -12.25
CA PHE A 295 6.03 3.16 -11.87
C PHE A 295 6.91 2.32 -12.80
N LEU A 296 6.53 1.07 -13.06
CA LEU A 296 7.27 0.17 -13.95
C LEU A 296 7.31 0.70 -15.40
N LYS A 297 6.20 1.25 -15.90
CA LYS A 297 6.14 1.84 -17.25
C LYS A 297 7.03 3.08 -17.38
N MET A 298 7.07 3.92 -16.36
CA MET A 298 7.99 5.06 -16.32
C MET A 298 9.45 4.61 -16.24
N LEU A 299 9.74 3.56 -15.45
CA LEU A 299 11.08 2.99 -15.34
C LEU A 299 11.53 2.35 -16.65
N GLU A 300 10.65 1.64 -17.36
CA GLU A 300 10.92 1.09 -18.70
C GLU A 300 11.29 2.21 -19.69
N THR A 301 10.50 3.29 -19.70
CA THR A 301 10.74 4.45 -20.57
C THR A 301 12.08 5.11 -20.25
N PHE A 302 12.41 5.25 -18.97
CA PHE A 302 13.69 5.78 -18.50
C PHE A 302 14.88 4.90 -18.86
N SER A 303 14.70 3.58 -18.76
CA SER A 303 15.71 2.58 -19.12
C SER A 303 16.00 2.58 -20.61
N LYS A 304 14.98 2.75 -21.46
CA LYS A 304 15.14 2.87 -22.91
C LYS A 304 15.87 4.16 -23.31
N GLY A 305 15.67 5.25 -22.55
CA GLY A 305 16.33 6.53 -22.79
C GLY A 305 17.76 6.62 -22.26
N SER A 306 18.13 5.81 -21.27
CA SER A 306 19.45 5.83 -20.63
C SER A 306 20.27 4.61 -21.06
N ARG A 307 21.49 4.80 -21.60
CA ARG A 307 22.32 3.70 -22.13
C ARG A 307 22.62 2.59 -21.11
N SER A 308 22.56 2.88 -19.81
CA SER A 308 22.57 1.87 -18.74
C SER A 308 21.98 2.43 -17.43
N ILE A 309 21.20 1.61 -16.72
CA ILE A 309 20.82 1.89 -15.33
C ILE A 309 21.82 1.18 -14.43
N VAL A 310 22.61 1.94 -13.69
CA VAL A 310 23.52 1.38 -12.68
C VAL A 310 22.73 1.19 -11.39
N VAL A 311 22.32 -0.05 -11.12
CA VAL A 311 21.75 -0.40 -9.82
C VAL A 311 22.88 -0.86 -8.91
N GLN A 312 23.06 -0.17 -7.78
CA GLN A 312 23.91 -0.70 -6.72
C GLN A 312 23.36 -2.07 -6.31
N LYS A 313 24.14 -3.12 -6.57
CA LYS A 313 23.81 -4.46 -6.08
C LYS A 313 23.73 -4.34 -4.56
N LYS A 314 22.55 -4.59 -3.95
CA LYS A 314 22.47 -4.80 -2.50
C LYS A 314 23.58 -5.77 -2.19
N GLY A 315 24.62 -5.29 -1.50
CA GLY A 315 25.73 -6.14 -1.11
C GLY A 315 25.07 -7.32 -0.44
N LYS A 316 25.15 -8.51 -1.05
CA LYS A 316 24.97 -9.72 -0.27
C LYS A 316 25.93 -9.45 0.88
N LYS A 317 25.43 -9.30 2.10
CA LYS A 317 26.27 -9.49 3.27
C LYS A 317 26.87 -10.84 2.97
N ALA A 318 28.09 -10.86 2.43
CA ALA A 318 28.85 -12.06 2.35
C ALA A 318 28.78 -12.51 3.79
N ARG A 319 28.13 -13.66 4.06
CA ARG A 319 28.35 -14.36 5.32
C ARG A 319 29.85 -14.20 5.50
N ARG A 320 30.28 -13.43 6.52
CA ARG A 320 31.70 -13.27 6.81
C ARG A 320 32.16 -14.72 6.86
N LYS A 321 32.81 -15.20 5.80
CA LYS A 321 33.70 -16.34 5.93
C LYS A 321 34.62 -15.81 7.01
N LYS A 322 34.51 -16.36 8.22
CA LYS A 322 35.39 -16.04 9.33
C LYS A 322 36.79 -16.06 8.69
N LYS A 323 37.35 -14.88 8.43
CA LYS A 323 38.78 -14.78 8.21
C LYS A 323 39.33 -15.23 9.56
N PRO A 324 40.23 -16.22 9.60
CA PRO A 324 40.91 -16.54 10.84
C PRO A 324 41.50 -15.21 11.32
N GLY A 325 40.99 -14.72 12.44
CA GLY A 325 41.53 -13.53 13.06
C GLY A 325 42.98 -13.82 13.35
N THR A 326 43.87 -12.97 12.83
CA THR A 326 45.25 -12.90 13.27
C THR A 326 45.22 -12.39 14.72
N ASN A 327 44.85 -13.27 15.64
CA ASN A 327 45.28 -13.16 17.02
C ASN A 327 46.74 -13.61 17.01
N ASN A 328 47.64 -12.67 17.26
CA ASN A 328 48.96 -12.99 17.79
C ASN A 328 48.74 -13.64 19.17
N SER A 329 48.45 -14.93 19.15
CA SER A 329 48.55 -15.85 20.27
C SER A 329 48.86 -17.16 19.59
N GLN A 330 50.13 -17.57 19.65
CA GLN A 330 50.49 -18.92 19.24
C GLN A 330 49.56 -19.90 19.97
N PRO A 331 48.91 -20.85 19.29
CA PRO A 331 48.32 -21.97 19.99
C PRO A 331 49.50 -22.75 20.59
N ALA A 332 49.66 -22.65 21.91
CA ALA A 332 50.50 -23.56 22.65
C ALA A 332 50.03 -25.00 22.34
N PRO A 333 50.96 -25.97 22.21
CA PRO A 333 50.60 -27.36 21.97
C PRO A 333 49.61 -27.83 23.06
N PRO A 334 48.72 -28.80 22.75
CA PRO A 334 47.79 -29.33 23.74
C PRO A 334 48.60 -29.91 24.90
N MET A 335 48.55 -29.23 26.06
CA MET A 335 49.20 -29.70 27.28
C MET A 335 48.55 -31.02 27.72
N THR A 336 49.40 -31.93 28.15
CA THR A 336 49.02 -33.25 28.66
C THR A 336 48.24 -33.08 29.98
N GLU A 337 47.37 -34.03 30.32
CA GLU A 337 46.50 -33.96 31.51
C GLU A 337 47.29 -33.78 32.82
N GLU A 338 48.54 -34.27 32.85
CA GLU A 338 49.49 -34.12 33.95
C GLU A 338 50.04 -32.68 34.09
N GLU A 339 50.20 -31.95 32.99
CA GLU A 339 50.69 -30.55 32.99
C GLU A 339 49.58 -29.58 33.42
N LEU A 340 48.32 -29.89 33.09
CA LEU A 340 47.13 -29.17 33.56
C LEU A 340 46.93 -29.35 35.08
N GLY A 341 47.18 -30.55 35.61
CA GLY A 341 47.18 -30.80 37.04
C GLY A 341 48.23 -29.98 37.78
N ALA A 342 49.45 -29.91 37.25
CA ALA A 342 50.52 -29.12 37.84
C ALA A 342 50.21 -27.61 37.85
N LEU A 343 49.61 -27.09 36.77
CA LEU A 343 49.21 -25.68 36.67
C LEU A 343 48.07 -25.33 37.64
N TRP A 344 47.14 -26.27 37.86
CA TRP A 344 46.07 -26.12 38.85
C TRP A 344 46.62 -26.04 40.26
N ASP A 345 47.54 -26.95 40.60
CA ASP A 345 48.13 -27.01 41.93
C ASP A 345 49.06 -25.81 42.19
N SER A 346 49.78 -25.31 41.19
CA SER A 346 50.72 -24.19 41.37
C SER A 346 50.05 -22.81 41.37
N ASP A 347 49.16 -22.54 40.41
CA ASP A 347 48.77 -21.15 40.09
C ASP A 347 47.32 -20.84 40.51
N VAL A 348 46.45 -21.84 40.57
CA VAL A 348 45.01 -21.64 40.77
C VAL A 348 44.55 -22.06 42.16
N SER A 349 45.06 -23.18 42.68
CA SER A 349 44.59 -23.77 43.94
C SER A 349 44.80 -22.85 45.15
N GLY A 350 45.98 -22.22 45.26
CA GLY A 350 46.36 -21.36 46.39
C GLY A 350 45.51 -20.09 46.50
N PRO A 351 45.40 -19.27 45.43
CA PRO A 351 44.54 -18.09 45.43
C PRO A 351 43.07 -18.43 45.70
N LEU A 352 42.57 -19.54 45.16
CA LEU A 352 41.17 -19.97 45.30
C LEU A 352 40.87 -20.44 46.73
N LEU A 353 41.79 -21.17 47.38
CA LEU A 353 41.69 -21.52 48.79
C LEU A 353 41.75 -20.28 49.71
N SER A 354 42.58 -19.30 49.38
CA SER A 354 42.65 -18.03 50.13
C SER A 354 41.38 -17.19 50.00
N LEU A 355 40.72 -17.22 48.84
CA LEU A 355 39.44 -16.56 48.57
C LEU A 355 38.24 -17.26 49.23
N LEU A 356 38.35 -18.56 49.51
CA LEU A 356 37.33 -19.34 50.23
C LEU A 356 37.46 -19.21 51.75
N GLN A 357 38.68 -18.99 52.27
CA GLN A 357 38.94 -18.87 53.71
C GLN A 357 38.79 -17.45 54.25
N THR A 358 39.00 -16.44 53.40
CA THR A 358 38.79 -15.03 53.73
C THR A 358 37.58 -14.56 52.93
N GLU A 359 36.62 -13.85 53.53
CA GLU A 359 35.50 -13.22 52.79
C GLU A 359 36.03 -12.11 51.84
N GLY A 360 36.72 -12.52 50.77
CA GLY A 360 37.27 -11.67 49.74
C GLY A 360 36.21 -11.35 48.70
N SER A 361 36.15 -10.09 48.29
CA SER A 361 35.23 -9.61 47.26
C SER A 361 35.48 -10.32 45.92
N ILE A 362 34.45 -10.97 45.38
CA ILE A 362 34.46 -11.55 44.04
C ILE A 362 34.76 -10.43 43.02
N PRO A 363 35.68 -10.63 42.06
CA PRO A 363 35.94 -9.67 41.00
C PRO A 363 34.64 -9.35 40.24
N THR A 364 34.21 -8.08 40.27
CA THR A 364 32.94 -7.63 39.69
C THR A 364 32.98 -7.47 38.17
N ASP A 365 34.16 -7.60 37.57
CA ASP A 365 34.40 -7.44 36.13
C ASP A 365 34.20 -8.73 35.31
N MET A 366 33.78 -9.84 35.93
CA MET A 366 33.48 -11.08 35.21
C MET A 366 32.05 -11.55 35.46
N THR A 367 31.25 -11.57 34.39
CA THR A 367 29.94 -12.23 34.39
C THR A 367 30.14 -13.75 34.33
N PRO A 368 29.68 -14.51 35.33
CA PRO A 368 29.78 -15.97 35.28
C PRO A 368 28.97 -16.51 34.10
N PHE A 369 29.56 -17.45 33.38
CA PHE A 369 28.92 -18.10 32.25
C PHE A 369 27.71 -18.92 32.72
N ASP A 370 26.55 -18.65 32.13
CA ASP A 370 25.31 -19.37 32.44
C ASP A 370 25.00 -20.40 31.36
N ALA A 371 25.36 -21.65 31.65
CA ALA A 371 25.15 -22.78 30.75
C ALA A 371 23.66 -23.11 30.51
N ALA A 372 22.75 -22.62 31.37
CA ALA A 372 21.30 -22.86 31.23
C ALA A 372 20.58 -21.72 30.47
N SER A 373 21.28 -20.62 30.19
CA SER A 373 20.69 -19.48 29.47
C SER A 373 20.47 -19.79 27.99
N GLN A 374 19.32 -19.35 27.46
CA GLN A 374 18.97 -19.53 26.05
C GLN A 374 19.67 -18.53 25.12
N VAL A 375 20.49 -17.64 25.68
CA VAL A 375 21.31 -16.67 24.96
C VAL A 375 22.62 -17.34 24.52
N SER A 376 23.10 -17.02 23.32
CA SER A 376 24.30 -17.67 22.76
C SER A 376 25.58 -17.32 23.53
N VAL A 377 26.56 -18.23 23.56
CA VAL A 377 27.82 -18.07 24.33
C VAL A 377 28.59 -16.79 23.98
N ASP A 378 28.50 -16.35 22.72
CA ASP A 378 29.16 -15.12 22.25
C ASP A 378 28.49 -13.84 22.79
N GLU A 379 27.24 -13.92 23.25
CA GLU A 379 26.48 -12.81 23.84
C GLU A 379 26.52 -12.82 25.39
N GLN A 380 27.02 -13.89 26.01
CA GLN A 380 27.19 -14.00 27.47
C GLN A 380 28.62 -13.62 27.95
N ARG A 381 29.53 -13.36 27.01
CA ARG A 381 30.94 -13.02 27.26
C ARG A 381 31.20 -11.54 27.45
#